data_AF-A0A1G1UYW5-F1
#
_entry.id   AF-A0A1G1UYW5-F1
#
_cell.length_a   1.000
_cell.length_b   1.000
_cell.length_c   1.000
_cell.angle_alpha   90.00
_cell.angle_beta   90.00
_cell.angle_gamma   90.00
#
_symmetry.space_group_name_H-M   'P 1'
#
loop_
_entity.id
_entity.type
_entity.pdbx_description
1 polymer ?
#
loop_
_entity_poly.entity_id
_entity_poly.type
_entity_poly.pdbx_seq_one_letter_code
_entity_poly.pdbx_strand_id
1 'polypeptide(L)'
;MLTLNSLPKIKSETKKRLGRGYGSGKGGHTSSRGQKGQKARGKIHPLFEGQKNKKSLIQRLPLLRGRGKLKPRKGKVDRRMGSKHDKMV
;
A
#
# COMPACT_ATOMS: atom_id res chain seq x y z
N MET A 1 -5.52 -18.84 34.86
CA MET A 1 -6.31 -19.50 33.79
C MET A 1 -6.73 -18.43 32.80
N LEU A 2 -6.25 -18.46 31.54
CA LEU A 2 -6.67 -17.48 30.52
C LEU A 2 -8.05 -17.88 30.01
N THR A 3 -9.04 -16.99 30.17
CA THR A 3 -10.44 -17.23 29.77
C THR A 3 -10.72 -16.47 28.47
N LEU A 4 -11.54 -17.06 27.59
CA LEU A 4 -11.79 -16.54 26.24
C LEU A 4 -12.30 -15.08 26.23
N ASN A 5 -13.00 -14.67 27.27
CA ASN A 5 -13.62 -13.35 27.38
C ASN A 5 -12.64 -12.22 27.75
N SER A 6 -11.43 -12.53 28.25
CA SER A 6 -10.46 -11.52 28.71
C SER A 6 -9.32 -11.28 27.72
N LEU A 7 -9.41 -11.81 26.50
CA LEU A 7 -8.36 -11.63 25.51
C LEU A 7 -8.41 -10.21 24.91
N PRO A 8 -7.28 -9.47 24.88
CA PRO A 8 -7.23 -8.16 24.25
C PRO A 8 -7.45 -8.28 22.74
N LYS A 9 -8.12 -7.28 22.16
CA LYS A 9 -8.44 -7.26 20.74
C LYS A 9 -7.17 -7.03 19.93
N ILE A 10 -6.71 -8.07 19.22
CA ILE A 10 -5.47 -8.03 18.42
C ILE A 10 -5.68 -7.28 17.09
N LYS A 11 -6.92 -7.24 16.57
CA LYS A 11 -7.23 -6.69 15.25
C LYS A 11 -7.43 -5.17 15.25
N SER A 12 -6.92 -4.53 14.21
CA SER A 12 -7.11 -3.11 13.90
C SER A 12 -8.54 -2.77 13.46
N GLU A 13 -8.87 -1.48 13.53
CA GLU A 13 -10.16 -0.94 13.11
C GLU A 13 -10.54 -1.27 11.66
N THR A 14 -11.84 -1.46 11.44
CA THR A 14 -12.37 -1.89 10.15
C THR A 14 -12.57 -0.71 9.19
N LYS A 15 -12.51 -0.97 7.89
CA LYS A 15 -12.72 0.06 6.87
C LYS A 15 -14.17 0.58 6.91
N LYS A 16 -14.33 1.91 6.92
CA LYS A 16 -15.64 2.56 6.80
C LYS A 16 -16.36 2.17 5.50
N ARG A 17 -17.62 1.77 5.62
CA ARG A 17 -18.50 1.40 4.50
C ARG A 17 -18.96 2.66 3.76
N LEU A 18 -18.84 2.66 2.44
CA LEU A 18 -19.29 3.77 1.58
C LEU A 18 -20.82 3.79 1.46
N GLY A 19 -21.43 4.96 1.34
CA GLY A 19 -22.88 5.10 1.09
C GLY A 19 -23.75 4.64 2.26
N ARG A 20 -23.36 4.95 3.51
CA ARG A 20 -24.11 4.59 4.73
C ARG A 20 -24.53 5.82 5.50
N GLY A 21 -25.09 6.80 4.78
CA GLY A 21 -25.55 8.07 5.34
C GLY A 21 -24.43 9.07 5.61
N TYR A 22 -24.84 10.28 5.97
CA TYR A 22 -23.93 11.40 6.20
C TYR A 22 -23.02 11.21 7.41
N GLY A 23 -23.53 10.63 8.50
CA GLY A 23 -22.76 10.36 9.73
C GLY A 23 -21.61 9.38 9.57
N SER A 24 -21.57 8.60 8.48
CA SER A 24 -20.44 7.71 8.17
C SER A 24 -19.17 8.48 7.74
N GLY A 25 -19.30 9.72 7.28
CA GLY A 25 -18.17 10.54 6.79
C GLY A 25 -17.54 10.03 5.49
N LYS A 26 -18.10 8.97 4.89
CA LYS A 26 -17.72 8.44 3.57
C LYS A 26 -18.83 8.56 2.52
N GLY A 27 -19.78 9.44 2.80
CA GLY A 27 -20.74 10.01 1.86
C GLY A 27 -22.12 9.36 1.91
N GLY A 28 -23.14 10.20 1.70
CA GLY A 28 -24.50 9.82 1.33
C GLY A 28 -24.61 9.76 -0.19
N HIS A 29 -24.87 10.90 -0.84
CA HIS A 29 -25.19 10.95 -2.27
C HIS A 29 -24.02 10.71 -3.23
N THR A 30 -22.82 11.19 -2.91
CA THR A 30 -21.65 11.09 -3.82
C THR A 30 -20.59 10.11 -3.34
N SER A 31 -20.79 9.43 -2.20
CA SER A 31 -19.92 8.37 -1.67
C SER A 31 -18.40 8.65 -1.82
N SER A 32 -17.97 9.90 -1.58
CA SER A 32 -16.57 10.37 -1.72
C SER A 32 -15.99 10.37 -3.15
N ARG A 33 -16.82 10.20 -4.19
CA ARG A 33 -16.40 10.12 -5.61
C ARG A 33 -16.61 11.42 -6.40
N GLY A 34 -17.26 12.42 -5.80
CA GLY A 34 -17.72 13.63 -6.51
C GLY A 34 -19.01 13.40 -7.30
N GLN A 35 -19.49 14.43 -8.01
CA GLN A 35 -20.81 14.39 -8.66
C GLN A 35 -20.77 13.95 -10.13
N LYS A 36 -19.73 14.32 -10.89
CA LYS A 36 -19.63 14.07 -12.33
C LYS A 36 -18.20 13.69 -12.73
N GLY A 37 -18.05 13.16 -13.94
CA GLY A 37 -16.76 12.80 -14.54
C GLY A 37 -16.49 11.30 -14.57
N GLN A 38 -15.44 10.89 -15.29
CA GLN A 38 -15.08 9.48 -15.45
C GLN A 38 -14.70 8.82 -14.13
N LYS A 39 -14.00 9.53 -13.24
CA LYS A 39 -13.60 9.03 -11.90
C LYS A 39 -14.78 8.82 -10.94
N ALA A 40 -15.91 9.48 -11.19
CA ALA A 40 -17.12 9.28 -10.40
C ALA A 40 -17.82 7.95 -10.74
N ARG A 41 -17.74 7.53 -12.01
CA ARG A 41 -18.44 6.36 -12.56
C ARG A 41 -17.55 5.14 -12.75
N GLY A 42 -16.26 5.34 -12.96
CA GLY A 42 -15.31 4.30 -13.32
C GLY A 42 -13.88 4.61 -12.87
N LYS A 43 -12.95 3.75 -13.28
CA LYS A 43 -11.53 3.87 -12.98
C LYS A 43 -10.75 4.08 -14.27
N ILE A 44 -9.72 4.91 -14.19
CA ILE A 44 -8.79 5.15 -15.28
C ILE A 44 -7.62 4.18 -15.10
N HIS A 45 -7.08 3.67 -16.20
CA HIS A 45 -5.93 2.77 -16.16
C HIS A 45 -4.73 3.46 -15.48
N PRO A 46 -4.02 2.81 -14.55
CA PRO A 46 -2.94 3.47 -13.79
C PRO A 46 -1.81 4.03 -14.66
N LEU A 47 -1.54 3.41 -15.82
CA LEU A 47 -0.49 3.87 -16.75
C LEU A 47 -0.96 5.00 -17.67
N PHE A 48 -2.23 5.43 -17.58
CA PHE A 48 -2.78 6.46 -18.44
C PHE A 48 -2.59 7.85 -17.82
N GLU A 49 -1.66 8.61 -18.40
CA GLU A 49 -1.34 9.99 -18.00
C GLU A 49 -2.16 11.05 -18.78
N GLY A 50 -3.15 10.64 -19.58
CA GLY A 50 -3.90 11.55 -20.48
C GLY A 50 -3.36 11.62 -21.91
N GLN A 51 -2.32 10.85 -22.25
CA GLN A 51 -1.70 10.79 -23.58
C GLN A 51 -1.62 9.33 -24.07
N LYS A 52 -1.54 9.09 -25.39
CA LYS A 52 -1.38 7.74 -25.98
C LYS A 52 -0.21 6.99 -25.33
N ASN A 53 -0.41 5.70 -25.04
CA ASN A 53 0.48 4.80 -24.29
C ASN A 53 1.98 4.87 -24.62
N LYS A 54 2.34 5.24 -25.87
CA LYS A 54 3.74 5.44 -26.31
C LYS A 54 4.47 6.58 -25.60
N LYS A 55 3.75 7.47 -24.90
CA LYS A 55 4.31 8.58 -24.11
C LYS A 55 4.18 8.39 -22.60
N SER A 56 3.74 7.23 -22.11
CA SER A 56 3.72 6.98 -20.66
C SER A 56 5.15 7.03 -20.10
N LEU A 57 5.30 7.41 -18.83
CA LEU A 57 6.61 7.53 -18.17
C LEU A 57 7.48 6.27 -18.35
N ILE A 58 6.87 5.08 -18.33
CA ILE A 58 7.56 3.80 -18.57
C ILE A 58 8.27 3.74 -19.92
N GLN A 59 7.65 4.30 -20.96
CA GLN A 59 8.20 4.33 -22.31
C GLN A 59 9.14 5.52 -22.55
N ARG A 60 8.99 6.59 -21.77
CA ARG A 60 9.91 7.75 -21.82
C ARG A 60 11.26 7.44 -21.18
N LEU A 61 11.26 6.66 -20.12
CA LEU A 61 12.48 6.31 -19.40
C LEU A 61 13.23 5.20 -20.16
N PRO A 62 14.58 5.27 -20.22
CA PRO A 62 15.37 4.18 -20.78
C PRO A 62 15.16 2.91 -19.95
N LEU A 63 15.10 1.76 -20.65
CA LEU A 63 15.05 0.47 -19.97
C LEU A 63 16.33 0.26 -19.14
N LEU A 64 16.17 -0.30 -17.94
CA LEU A 64 17.29 -0.70 -17.11
C LEU A 64 18.17 -1.69 -17.88
N ARG A 65 19.46 -1.38 -17.99
CA ARG A 65 20.44 -2.21 -18.70
C ARG A 65 20.80 -3.45 -17.87
N GLY A 66 21.10 -4.56 -18.56
CA GLY A 66 21.46 -5.86 -17.98
C GLY A 66 20.28 -6.84 -17.92
N ARG A 67 20.26 -7.85 -18.79
CA ARG A 67 19.32 -8.99 -18.69
C ARG A 67 19.84 -9.97 -17.65
N GLY A 68 19.01 -10.29 -16.65
CA GLY A 68 19.35 -11.26 -15.60
C GLY A 68 20.24 -10.68 -14.51
N LYS A 69 19.62 -10.15 -13.46
CA LYS A 69 20.22 -9.95 -12.13
C LYS A 69 20.61 -11.30 -11.48
N LEU A 70 21.22 -12.22 -12.24
CA LEU A 70 21.67 -13.56 -11.87
C LEU A 70 22.85 -13.46 -10.88
N LYS A 71 22.55 -12.93 -9.70
CA LYS A 71 23.41 -13.02 -8.53
C LYS A 71 22.66 -13.89 -7.51
N PRO A 72 23.24 -14.98 -7.00
CA PRO A 72 22.68 -15.66 -5.84
C PRO A 72 22.52 -14.61 -4.71
N ARG A 73 21.39 -14.65 -3.99
CA ARG A 73 21.12 -13.72 -2.90
C ARG A 73 22.21 -13.90 -1.83
N LYS A 74 23.24 -13.04 -1.80
CA LYS A 74 24.15 -12.89 -0.66
C LYS A 74 23.43 -12.12 0.46
N GLY A 75 22.33 -12.67 0.96
CA GLY A 75 21.84 -12.30 2.28
C GLY A 75 22.57 -13.18 3.30
N LYS A 76 23.22 -12.59 4.31
CA LYS A 76 23.45 -13.36 5.53
C LYS A 76 22.06 -13.65 6.11
N VAL A 77 21.82 -14.91 6.47
CA VAL A 77 20.78 -15.28 7.45
C VAL A 77 20.87 -14.28 8.60
N ASP A 78 19.74 -13.67 8.97
CA ASP A 78 19.66 -12.62 9.97
C ASP A 78 20.31 -13.07 11.28
N ARG A 79 21.58 -12.70 11.48
CA ARG A 79 22.32 -12.94 12.72
C ARG A 79 22.09 -11.72 13.57
N ARG A 80 21.10 -11.79 14.46
CA ARG A 80 21.01 -10.92 15.64
C ARG A 80 22.34 -10.99 16.41
N MET A 81 23.28 -10.12 16.05
CA MET A 81 24.57 -9.95 16.71
C MET A 81 24.88 -8.45 16.69
N GLY A 82 24.22 -7.73 17.58
CA GLY A 82 24.68 -6.45 18.09
C GLY A 82 25.17 -6.70 19.51
N SER A 83 26.48 -6.83 19.65
CA SER A 83 27.22 -6.87 20.91
C SER A 83 26.81 -5.71 21.81
N LYS A 84 26.32 -6.03 23.02
CA LYS A 84 26.30 -5.06 24.11
C LYS A 84 27.75 -4.67 24.35
N HIS A 85 28.07 -3.41 24.05
CA HIS A 85 29.33 -2.79 24.42
C HIS A 85 29.59 -3.02 25.91
N ASP A 86 30.85 -3.36 26.19
CA ASP A 86 31.57 -3.16 27.44
C ASP A 86 30.81 -2.33 28.49
N LYS A 87 30.46 -3.02 29.57
CA LYS A 87 30.37 -2.40 30.88
C LYS A 87 31.80 -2.22 31.40
N MET A 88 32.45 -1.12 31.02
CA MET A 88 33.53 -0.50 31.79
C MET A 88 33.08 0.92 32.13
N VAL A 89 32.30 1.05 33.20
CA VAL A 89 32.47 1.88 34.41
C VAL A 89 31.56 1.28 35.47
#